data_AF-A0AAJ0BLA6-F1
#
_entry.id   AF-A0AAJ0BLA6-F1
#
_cell.length_a   1.000
_cell.length_b   1.000
_cell.length_c   1.000
_cell.angle_alpha   90.00
_cell.angle_beta   90.00
_cell.angle_gamma   90.00
#
_symmetry.space_group_name_H-M   'P 1'
#
loop_
_entity.id
_entity.type
_entity.pdbx_description
1 polymer ?
#
loop_
_entity_poly.entity_id
_entity_poly.type
_entity_poly.pdbx_seq_one_letter_code
_entity_poly.pdbx_strand_id
1 'polypeptide(L)'
;MHLLHTRTLELQYFGNRDVPPYAILSHRWEAEEVTFQDVQSGNALTKAGYSKLEGTCSLARSHGFEYAWIDTCCIDKTSSAELTEAINSMFHWYREATVCYVYLSDVRPLCDADESNPTRLDFQRSRWFTRGWTLQELLAPAMIIFFDQAWEEFGTKASLSSEISRITTIPEAVLQGTQSIDEISIATRMSWAAYRDTARVEDIAYCLLGIFNVNMPIMYGERERAFMRLQEEIIKVTDDHSVFAWNHNPGFHPRHSTTGTGMHFAYYPFEFLKGNEHYDKSILVDNQGIHFKLPLRRWVFGPKSFSDNNYFVTLPSLISSSTSATPTSQPSRIGIRLSRVAPGLYTRSLCEPVTDVDLARSKPFWEKVCIKRVHPQLSRAAGEGLLMLAAILGNAGMVDLLLRHGADAPDWTGRALGDAAQWGNPNVVQTLLDRNADCNTALPWKHGRGPLSVAAEGGHVAVMEILLKNGAHVDARDVNGRTALSWGVYSKNVDTVRTLLDRNAGLDIEDHNGRTPLSWAAQYGNQAAAELLLAKGASWEGKDVEGLAPVNYAREYNNKGVVELLVSHAAADSEAPGQAHRRVEEAYDDINAEWDRFRVPTALERIVTARRKSLKWLKG
;
A
#
# COMPACT_ATOMS: atom_id res chain seq x y z
N MET A 1 -18.44 11.54 -34.56
CA MET A 1 -17.52 12.71 -34.52
C MET A 1 -18.12 13.86 -35.31
N HIS A 2 -17.88 15.11 -34.93
CA HIS A 2 -18.24 16.27 -35.75
C HIS A 2 -17.10 16.61 -36.71
N LEU A 3 -17.43 17.01 -37.94
CA LEU A 3 -16.49 17.54 -38.92
C LEU A 3 -16.95 18.93 -39.37
N LEU A 4 -15.98 19.81 -39.64
CA LEU A 4 -16.20 21.15 -40.16
C LEU A 4 -16.21 21.11 -41.69
N HIS A 5 -17.29 21.55 -42.31
CA HIS A 5 -17.36 21.66 -43.76
C HIS A 5 -16.49 22.82 -44.23
N THR A 6 -15.52 22.56 -45.11
CA THR A 6 -14.43 23.51 -45.40
C THR A 6 -14.88 24.76 -46.15
N ARG A 7 -16.02 24.75 -46.85
CA ARG A 7 -16.60 25.93 -47.53
C ARG A 7 -17.58 26.73 -46.67
N THR A 8 -18.57 26.07 -46.09
CA THR A 8 -19.64 26.73 -45.30
C THR A 8 -19.23 27.02 -43.86
N LEU A 9 -18.19 26.35 -43.35
CA LEU A 9 -17.76 26.39 -41.95
C LEU A 9 -18.84 25.90 -40.97
N GLU A 10 -19.77 25.07 -41.44
CA GLU A 10 -20.79 24.44 -40.62
C GLU A 10 -20.29 23.10 -40.07
N LEU A 11 -20.71 22.78 -38.84
CA LEU A 11 -20.41 21.50 -38.20
C LEU A 11 -21.45 20.44 -38.60
N GLN A 12 -20.97 19.29 -39.04
CA GLN A 12 -21.80 18.13 -39.37
C GLN A 12 -21.38 16.93 -38.54
N TYR A 13 -22.35 16.24 -37.94
CA TYR A 13 -22.11 15.01 -37.20
C TYR A 13 -22.08 13.79 -38.12
N PHE A 14 -21.07 12.94 -37.94
CA PHE A 14 -20.94 11.65 -38.60
C PHE A 14 -20.82 10.53 -37.57
N GLY A 15 -21.62 9.48 -37.75
CA GLY A 15 -21.51 8.24 -36.98
C GLY A 15 -20.36 7.35 -37.47
N ASN A 16 -20.06 6.27 -36.74
CA ASN A 16 -18.84 5.46 -36.92
C ASN A 16 -18.70 4.68 -38.25
N ARG A 17 -19.68 4.70 -39.16
CA ARG A 17 -19.65 3.90 -40.40
C ARG A 17 -19.53 4.72 -41.69
N ASP A 18 -19.83 6.02 -41.64
CA ASP A 18 -19.99 6.86 -42.84
C ASP A 18 -19.20 8.16 -42.73
N VAL A 19 -18.00 8.11 -42.14
CA VAL A 19 -17.12 9.29 -42.04
C VAL A 19 -16.43 9.52 -43.39
N PRO A 20 -16.64 10.69 -44.05
CA PRO A 20 -15.99 11.00 -45.33
C PRO A 20 -14.48 11.23 -45.14
N PRO A 21 -13.65 11.17 -46.19
CA PRO A 21 -12.25 11.57 -46.11
C PRO A 21 -12.11 13.02 -45.61
N TYR A 22 -11.20 13.24 -44.67
CA TYR A 22 -11.02 14.53 -44.02
C TYR A 22 -9.55 14.82 -43.77
N ALA A 23 -9.23 16.12 -43.73
CA ALA A 23 -7.98 16.62 -43.18
C ALA A 23 -8.13 16.88 -41.68
N ILE A 24 -7.07 16.68 -40.90
CA ILE A 24 -7.08 16.94 -39.46
C ILE A 24 -6.03 17.98 -39.09
N LEU A 25 -6.39 18.93 -38.21
CA LEU A 25 -5.45 19.93 -37.71
C LEU A 25 -4.84 19.49 -36.39
N SER A 26 -3.52 19.49 -36.35
CA SER A 26 -2.70 19.43 -35.14
C SER A 26 -2.09 20.81 -34.89
N HIS A 27 -2.33 21.39 -33.73
CA HIS A 27 -1.88 22.75 -33.40
C HIS A 27 -1.71 22.95 -31.90
N ARG A 28 -1.20 24.11 -31.52
CA ARG A 28 -1.30 24.58 -30.14
C ARG A 28 -2.43 25.56 -29.99
N TRP A 29 -3.11 25.46 -28.86
CA TRP A 29 -4.11 26.43 -28.46
C TRP A 29 -3.43 27.72 -28.03
N GLU A 30 -3.95 28.82 -28.54
CA GLU A 30 -3.56 30.19 -28.22
C GLU A 30 -4.76 30.94 -27.64
N ALA A 31 -4.62 32.26 -27.45
CA ALA A 31 -5.73 33.05 -26.94
C ALA A 31 -6.86 33.12 -27.98
N GLU A 32 -8.11 33.04 -27.50
CA GLU A 32 -9.31 33.19 -28.32
C GLU A 32 -9.40 32.19 -29.49
N GLU A 33 -9.24 30.90 -29.19
CA GLU A 33 -9.59 29.82 -30.13
C GLU A 33 -11.08 29.85 -30.49
N VAL A 34 -11.40 29.46 -31.72
CA VAL A 34 -12.78 29.21 -32.12
C VAL A 34 -13.26 27.93 -31.45
N THR A 35 -14.31 28.04 -30.63
CA THR A 35 -14.92 26.89 -29.96
C THR A 35 -16.08 26.31 -30.76
N PHE A 36 -16.58 25.14 -30.35
CA PHE A 36 -17.77 24.50 -30.95
C PHE A 36 -18.98 25.45 -30.91
N GLN A 37 -19.17 26.14 -29.79
CA GLN A 37 -20.25 27.10 -29.56
C GLN A 37 -20.11 28.32 -30.46
N ASP A 38 -18.89 28.82 -30.66
CA ASP A 38 -18.65 29.97 -31.54
C ASP A 38 -19.01 29.67 -33.00
N VAL A 39 -18.78 28.44 -33.46
CA VAL A 39 -19.21 28.00 -34.80
C VAL A 39 -20.73 27.92 -34.87
N GLN A 40 -21.37 27.28 -33.89
CA GLN A 40 -22.84 27.16 -33.86
C GLN A 40 -23.56 28.50 -33.76
N SER A 41 -23.00 29.47 -33.03
CA SER A 41 -23.60 30.79 -32.86
C SER A 41 -23.19 31.79 -33.93
N GLY A 42 -22.35 31.41 -34.90
CA GLY A 42 -21.84 32.31 -35.95
C GLY A 42 -20.83 33.37 -35.46
N ASN A 43 -20.25 33.18 -34.26
CA ASN A 43 -19.30 34.12 -33.65
C ASN A 43 -17.83 33.79 -33.97
N ALA A 44 -17.55 32.77 -34.78
CA ALA A 44 -16.20 32.35 -35.11
C ALA A 44 -15.32 33.50 -35.64
N LEU A 45 -15.87 34.39 -36.49
CA LEU A 45 -15.17 35.53 -37.09
C LEU A 45 -14.63 36.55 -36.08
N THR A 46 -15.17 36.59 -34.86
CA THR A 46 -14.75 37.55 -33.84
C THR A 46 -13.55 37.07 -33.03
N LYS A 47 -13.05 35.86 -33.29
CA LYS A 47 -11.99 35.20 -32.52
C LYS A 47 -10.65 35.31 -33.24
N ALA A 48 -9.56 35.58 -32.51
CA ALA A 48 -8.22 35.61 -33.10
C ALA A 48 -7.84 34.26 -33.75
N GLY A 49 -8.27 33.14 -33.16
CA GLY A 49 -8.07 31.80 -33.69
C GLY A 49 -8.81 31.49 -35.00
N TYR A 50 -9.67 32.40 -35.49
CA TYR A 50 -10.35 32.23 -36.77
C TYR A 50 -9.36 32.07 -37.94
N SER A 51 -8.24 32.77 -37.90
CA SER A 51 -7.15 32.64 -38.88
C SER A 51 -6.66 31.20 -39.05
N LYS A 52 -6.56 30.44 -37.96
CA LYS A 52 -6.16 29.03 -38.01
C LYS A 52 -7.24 28.13 -38.60
N LEU A 53 -8.50 28.39 -38.24
CA LEU A 53 -9.65 27.68 -38.81
C LEU A 53 -9.74 27.91 -40.32
N GLU A 54 -9.61 29.17 -40.76
CA GLU A 54 -9.64 29.55 -42.16
C GLU A 54 -8.45 28.98 -42.95
N GLY A 55 -7.24 29.04 -42.38
CA GLY A 55 -6.04 28.44 -42.98
C GLY A 55 -6.20 26.93 -43.17
N THR A 56 -6.66 26.23 -42.13
CA THR A 56 -6.95 24.79 -42.19
C THR A 56 -7.97 24.46 -43.27
N CYS A 57 -9.09 25.18 -43.32
CA CYS A 57 -10.14 24.94 -44.31
C CYS A 57 -9.68 25.27 -45.74
N SER A 58 -8.89 26.34 -45.91
CA SER A 58 -8.35 26.72 -47.20
C SER A 58 -7.38 25.68 -47.74
N LEU A 59 -6.50 25.16 -46.90
CA LEU A 59 -5.57 24.10 -47.24
C LEU A 59 -6.27 22.75 -47.47
N ALA A 60 -7.27 22.42 -46.66
CA ALA A 60 -8.10 21.24 -46.89
C ALA A 60 -8.77 21.30 -48.27
N ARG A 61 -9.35 22.45 -48.64
CA ARG A 61 -9.96 22.65 -49.97
C ARG A 61 -8.95 22.55 -51.11
N SER A 62 -7.76 23.14 -50.98
CA SER A 62 -6.74 23.08 -52.04
C SER A 62 -6.27 21.65 -52.28
N HIS A 63 -6.28 20.80 -51.25
CA HIS A 63 -5.97 19.38 -51.34
C HIS A 63 -7.20 18.49 -51.65
N GLY A 64 -8.37 19.08 -51.91
CA GLY A 64 -9.57 18.38 -52.35
C GLY A 64 -10.47 17.82 -51.26
N PHE A 65 -10.27 18.20 -50.00
CA PHE A 65 -11.10 17.76 -48.87
C PHE A 65 -12.30 18.69 -48.64
N GLU A 66 -13.48 18.09 -48.58
CA GLU A 66 -14.73 18.78 -48.23
C GLU A 66 -14.86 19.03 -46.72
N TYR A 67 -14.20 18.20 -45.91
CA TYR A 67 -14.28 18.23 -44.46
C TYR A 67 -12.90 18.35 -43.81
N ALA A 68 -12.86 19.10 -42.72
CA ALA A 68 -11.71 19.19 -41.83
C ALA A 68 -12.13 18.91 -40.39
N TRP A 69 -11.20 18.39 -39.58
CA TRP A 69 -11.39 18.23 -38.14
C TRP A 69 -10.42 19.11 -37.39
N ILE A 70 -10.94 19.86 -36.41
CA ILE A 70 -10.16 20.76 -35.55
C ILE A 70 -10.65 20.57 -34.12
N ASP A 71 -9.77 20.16 -33.20
CA ASP A 71 -10.13 19.82 -31.82
C ASP A 71 -10.80 20.97 -31.04
N THR A 72 -10.50 22.23 -31.38
CA THR A 72 -11.06 23.41 -30.72
C THR A 72 -12.55 23.57 -31.01
N CYS A 73 -13.02 23.28 -32.22
CA CYS A 73 -14.40 23.50 -32.66
C CYS A 73 -15.18 22.27 -33.09
N CYS A 74 -14.55 21.09 -33.27
CA CYS A 74 -15.22 19.84 -33.65
C CYS A 74 -15.56 18.93 -32.44
N ILE A 75 -15.33 19.40 -31.22
CA ILE A 75 -15.67 18.70 -29.98
C ILE A 75 -16.48 19.66 -29.10
N ASP A 76 -17.68 19.26 -28.70
CA ASP A 76 -18.41 19.97 -27.65
C ASP A 76 -17.78 19.68 -26.28
N LYS A 77 -16.89 20.58 -25.84
CA LYS A 77 -16.21 20.48 -24.54
C LYS A 77 -17.12 20.78 -23.35
N THR A 78 -18.34 21.25 -23.57
CA THR A 78 -19.32 21.47 -22.50
C THR A 78 -20.05 20.18 -22.11
N SER A 79 -20.07 19.20 -23.02
CA SER A 79 -20.58 17.85 -22.78
C SER A 79 -19.47 16.95 -22.25
N SER A 80 -19.57 16.55 -20.96
CA SER A 80 -18.59 15.64 -20.35
C SER A 80 -18.55 14.27 -21.01
N ALA A 81 -19.69 13.80 -21.55
CA ALA A 81 -19.79 12.55 -22.30
C ALA A 81 -19.04 12.65 -23.64
N GLU A 82 -19.28 13.71 -24.42
CA GLU A 82 -18.61 13.92 -25.70
C GLU A 82 -17.10 14.16 -25.50
N LEU A 83 -16.70 14.92 -24.49
CA LEU A 83 -15.30 15.12 -24.16
C LEU A 83 -14.60 13.80 -23.82
N THR A 84 -15.25 12.93 -23.05
CA THR A 84 -14.70 11.62 -22.70
C THR A 84 -14.58 10.70 -23.91
N GLU A 85 -15.61 10.66 -24.77
CA GLU A 85 -15.58 9.92 -26.04
C GLU A 85 -14.45 10.43 -26.94
N ALA A 86 -14.32 11.75 -27.07
CA ALA A 86 -13.31 12.38 -27.90
C ALA A 86 -11.89 12.07 -27.42
N ILE A 87 -11.62 12.15 -26.11
CA ILE A 87 -10.30 11.83 -25.56
C ILE A 87 -9.91 10.36 -25.84
N ASN A 88 -10.84 9.42 -25.66
CA ASN A 88 -10.57 8.00 -25.93
C ASN A 88 -10.49 7.68 -27.44
N SER A 89 -11.09 8.52 -28.30
CA SER A 89 -11.14 8.30 -29.76
C SER A 89 -10.09 9.08 -30.55
N MET A 90 -9.42 10.07 -29.93
CA MET A 90 -8.56 11.04 -30.61
C MET A 90 -7.48 10.36 -31.46
N PHE A 91 -6.78 9.36 -30.92
CA PHE A 91 -5.75 8.63 -31.66
C PHE A 91 -6.30 7.94 -32.92
N HIS A 92 -7.51 7.37 -32.83
CA HIS A 92 -8.16 6.76 -33.99
C HIS A 92 -8.55 7.80 -35.03
N TRP A 93 -9.08 8.96 -34.62
CA TRP A 93 -9.39 10.05 -35.54
C TRP A 93 -8.14 10.56 -36.28
N TYR A 94 -7.03 10.76 -35.57
CA TYR A 94 -5.76 11.11 -36.22
C TYR A 94 -5.23 10.01 -37.14
N ARG A 95 -5.43 8.73 -36.79
CA ARG A 95 -5.00 7.59 -37.61
C ARG A 95 -5.83 7.44 -38.89
N GLU A 96 -7.13 7.74 -38.82
CA GLU A 96 -8.08 7.61 -39.94
C GLU A 96 -8.12 8.84 -40.85
N ALA A 97 -7.65 10.00 -40.37
CA ALA A 97 -7.50 11.20 -41.18
C ALA A 97 -6.60 10.93 -42.40
N THR A 98 -6.98 11.47 -43.56
CA THR A 98 -6.22 11.27 -44.80
C THR A 98 -4.89 12.04 -44.77
N VAL A 99 -4.90 13.21 -44.13
CA VAL A 99 -3.71 14.04 -43.92
C VAL A 99 -3.85 14.83 -42.62
N CYS A 100 -2.75 14.92 -41.88
CA CYS A 100 -2.63 15.78 -40.71
C CYS A 100 -1.80 17.02 -41.04
N TYR A 101 -2.38 18.19 -40.86
CA TYR A 101 -1.69 19.47 -40.96
C TYR A 101 -1.19 19.87 -39.58
N VAL A 102 0.12 20.05 -39.44
CA VAL A 102 0.72 20.54 -38.21
C VAL A 102 1.02 22.02 -38.39
N TYR A 103 0.27 22.88 -37.71
CA TYR A 103 0.50 24.33 -37.73
C TYR A 103 1.41 24.77 -36.59
N LEU A 104 2.57 25.33 -36.94
CA LEU A 104 3.61 25.78 -36.02
C LEU A 104 3.64 27.30 -35.93
N SER A 105 2.82 27.87 -35.03
CA SER A 105 2.71 29.32 -34.83
C SER A 105 4.00 30.01 -34.34
N ASP A 106 5.01 29.25 -33.91
CA ASP A 106 6.29 29.73 -33.42
C ASP A 106 7.47 29.45 -34.35
N VAL A 107 7.22 28.96 -35.57
CA VAL A 107 8.22 28.78 -36.62
C VAL A 107 8.05 29.87 -37.66
N ARG A 108 9.12 30.63 -37.91
CA ARG A 108 9.12 31.72 -38.90
C ARG A 108 9.24 31.16 -40.33
N PRO A 109 8.76 31.89 -41.35
CA PRO A 109 8.89 31.49 -42.75
C PRO A 109 10.34 31.35 -43.20
N LEU A 110 10.57 30.47 -44.17
CA LEU A 110 11.91 30.20 -44.71
C LEU A 110 12.53 31.43 -45.41
N CYS A 111 11.72 32.36 -45.92
CA CYS A 111 12.19 33.56 -46.62
C CYS A 111 12.80 34.64 -45.72
N ASP A 112 12.60 34.55 -44.39
CA ASP A 112 13.11 35.53 -43.42
C ASP A 112 14.47 35.14 -42.80
N ALA A 113 15.10 34.07 -43.32
CA ALA A 113 16.35 33.50 -42.81
C ALA A 113 17.60 34.17 -43.40
N ASP A 114 18.21 35.08 -42.65
CA ASP A 114 19.59 35.50 -42.83
C ASP A 114 20.54 34.28 -42.72
N GLU A 115 21.75 34.34 -43.30
CA GLU A 115 22.70 33.22 -43.60
C GLU A 115 23.08 32.24 -42.46
N SER A 116 22.52 32.39 -41.26
CA SER A 116 22.74 31.59 -40.05
C SER A 116 21.57 30.64 -39.67
N ASN A 117 21.00 29.91 -40.63
CA ASN A 117 20.03 28.81 -40.42
C ASN A 117 19.02 28.95 -39.23
N PRO A 118 18.32 30.09 -39.03
CA PRO A 118 17.50 30.32 -37.84
C PRO A 118 16.20 29.51 -37.85
N THR A 119 15.62 29.29 -39.04
CA THR A 119 14.31 28.65 -39.23
C THR A 119 14.31 27.17 -38.84
N ARG A 120 15.41 26.45 -39.09
CA ARG A 120 15.55 25.06 -38.63
C ARG A 120 15.71 24.98 -37.11
N LEU A 121 16.32 25.99 -36.49
CA LEU A 121 16.43 26.09 -35.04
C LEU A 121 15.07 26.40 -34.40
N ASP A 122 14.26 27.24 -35.02
CA ASP A 122 12.89 27.53 -34.57
C ASP A 122 12.03 26.26 -34.60
N PHE A 123 12.12 25.46 -35.66
CA PHE A 123 11.45 24.15 -35.73
C PHE A 123 11.88 23.23 -34.57
N GLN A 124 13.18 23.10 -34.33
CA GLN A 124 13.71 22.27 -33.24
C GLN A 124 13.28 22.74 -31.85
N ARG A 125 13.01 24.05 -31.70
CA ARG A 125 12.58 24.68 -30.44
C ARG A 125 11.07 24.89 -30.37
N SER A 126 10.32 24.48 -31.41
CA SER A 126 8.89 24.69 -31.45
C SER A 126 8.26 24.04 -30.23
N ARG A 127 7.42 24.81 -29.54
CA ARG A 127 6.69 24.35 -28.37
C ARG A 127 5.63 23.31 -28.73
N TRP A 128 5.39 23.05 -30.02
CA TRP A 128 4.55 21.94 -30.47
C TRP A 128 5.12 20.59 -30.00
N PHE A 129 6.44 20.40 -30.04
CA PHE A 129 7.09 19.17 -29.58
C PHE A 129 7.02 18.95 -28.07
N THR A 130 6.80 20.02 -27.29
CA THR A 130 6.73 19.92 -25.83
C THR A 130 5.31 19.69 -25.31
N ARG A 131 4.25 19.76 -26.13
CA ARG A 131 2.87 19.55 -25.65
C ARG A 131 2.55 18.06 -25.53
N GLY A 132 1.90 17.60 -24.45
CA GLY A 132 1.56 16.18 -24.28
C GLY A 132 0.76 15.57 -25.45
N TRP A 133 -0.36 16.19 -25.80
CA TRP A 133 -1.31 15.69 -26.82
C TRP A 133 -0.70 15.52 -28.21
N THR A 134 0.24 16.38 -28.61
CA THR A 134 0.87 16.33 -29.93
C THR A 134 1.69 15.06 -30.17
N LEU A 135 1.94 14.26 -29.13
CA LEU A 135 2.58 12.96 -29.27
C LEU A 135 1.69 11.99 -30.06
N GLN A 136 0.39 11.96 -29.76
CA GLN A 136 -0.57 11.14 -30.50
C GLN A 136 -0.75 11.69 -31.91
N GLU A 137 -0.78 13.02 -32.04
CA GLU A 137 -0.93 13.73 -33.31
C GLU A 137 0.26 13.51 -34.26
N LEU A 138 1.45 13.23 -33.71
CA LEU A 138 2.65 12.85 -34.46
C LEU A 138 2.65 11.37 -34.89
N LEU A 139 2.25 10.49 -33.98
CA LEU A 139 2.39 9.04 -34.13
C LEU A 139 1.24 8.41 -34.91
N ALA A 140 0.01 8.87 -34.72
CA ALA A 140 -1.18 8.23 -35.28
C ALA A 140 -1.34 8.43 -36.80
N PRO A 141 -1.19 9.63 -37.39
CA PRO A 141 -1.44 9.82 -38.82
C PRO A 141 -0.36 9.19 -39.69
N ALA A 142 -0.77 8.58 -40.81
CA ALA A 142 0.18 8.08 -41.82
C ALA A 142 0.89 9.23 -42.56
N MET A 143 0.16 10.31 -42.88
CA MET A 143 0.66 11.47 -43.60
C MET A 143 0.58 12.74 -42.74
N ILE A 144 1.72 13.41 -42.54
CA ILE A 144 1.82 14.68 -41.82
C ILE A 144 2.60 15.67 -42.66
N ILE A 145 2.06 16.89 -42.76
CA ILE A 145 2.69 18.05 -43.38
C ILE A 145 2.80 19.16 -42.34
N PHE A 146 4.01 19.67 -42.13
CA PHE A 146 4.30 20.76 -41.21
C PHE A 146 4.24 22.09 -41.95
N PHE A 147 3.55 23.05 -41.34
CA PHE A 147 3.40 24.42 -41.82
C PHE A 147 3.92 25.40 -40.78
N ASP A 148 4.60 26.44 -41.24
CA ASP A 148 5.04 27.54 -40.38
C ASP A 148 3.91 28.52 -40.04
N GLN A 149 4.23 29.62 -39.35
CA GLN A 149 3.25 30.64 -38.94
C GLN A 149 2.56 31.35 -40.12
N ALA A 150 3.09 31.26 -41.35
CA ALA A 150 2.51 31.85 -42.56
C ALA A 150 1.73 30.83 -43.41
N TRP A 151 1.56 29.59 -42.91
CA TRP A 151 0.97 28.48 -43.66
C TRP A 151 1.80 28.05 -44.89
N GLU A 152 3.11 28.32 -44.90
CA GLU A 152 4.01 27.77 -45.90
C GLU A 152 4.50 26.38 -45.48
N GLU A 153 4.62 25.46 -46.45
CA GLU A 153 5.06 24.10 -46.18
C GLU A 153 6.53 24.08 -45.74
N PHE A 154 6.76 23.61 -44.52
CA PHE A 154 8.09 23.42 -43.95
C PHE A 154 8.67 22.04 -44.30
N GLY A 155 7.82 21.02 -44.39
CA GLY A 155 8.20 19.66 -44.79
C GLY A 155 7.23 18.60 -44.27
N THR A 156 7.54 17.32 -44.52
CA THR A 156 6.70 16.18 -44.11
C THR A 156 7.32 15.40 -42.96
N LYS A 157 6.54 14.60 -42.23
CA LYS A 157 7.09 13.67 -41.22
C LYS A 157 8.17 12.74 -41.79
N ALA A 158 8.01 12.31 -43.05
CA ALA A 158 9.01 11.48 -43.73
C ALA A 158 10.31 12.26 -43.98
N SER A 159 10.24 13.45 -44.58
CA SER A 159 11.43 14.25 -44.90
C SER A 159 12.16 14.80 -43.67
N LEU A 160 11.44 14.98 -42.54
CA LEU A 160 11.97 15.51 -41.29
C LEU A 160 12.22 14.42 -40.23
N SER A 161 12.07 13.14 -40.56
CA SER A 161 12.11 12.02 -39.61
C SER A 161 13.36 12.00 -38.73
N SER A 162 14.55 12.27 -39.28
CA SER A 162 15.79 12.32 -38.51
C SER A 162 15.83 13.48 -37.50
N GLU A 163 15.34 14.66 -37.90
CA GLU A 163 15.26 15.83 -37.01
C GLU A 163 14.23 15.58 -35.90
N ILE A 164 13.06 15.05 -36.25
CA ILE A 164 11.99 14.72 -35.30
C ILE A 164 12.45 13.64 -34.32
N SER A 165 13.16 12.60 -34.80
CA SER A 165 13.75 11.55 -33.97
C SER A 165 14.74 12.14 -32.95
N ARG A 166 15.59 13.08 -33.37
CA ARG A 166 16.53 13.76 -32.48
C ARG A 166 15.83 14.60 -31.41
N ILE A 167 14.72 15.25 -31.74
CA ILE A 167 13.93 16.08 -30.80
C ILE A 167 13.14 15.20 -29.82
N THR A 168 12.50 14.16 -30.32
CA THR A 168 11.47 13.40 -29.58
C THR A 168 11.96 12.09 -28.99
N THR A 169 13.15 11.62 -29.40
CA THR A 169 13.72 10.28 -29.11
C THR A 169 12.92 9.11 -29.70
N ILE A 170 11.94 9.39 -30.56
CA ILE A 170 11.16 8.37 -31.28
C ILE A 170 12.00 7.83 -32.44
N PRO A 171 12.19 6.51 -32.57
CA PRO A 171 12.98 5.94 -33.67
C PRO A 171 12.46 6.36 -35.05
N GLU A 172 13.38 6.64 -35.98
CA GLU A 172 13.01 7.00 -37.36
C GLU A 172 12.14 5.93 -38.03
N ALA A 173 12.38 4.65 -37.73
CA ALA A 173 11.58 3.54 -38.26
C ALA A 173 10.10 3.62 -37.84
N VAL A 174 9.81 4.08 -36.62
CA VAL A 174 8.44 4.32 -36.14
C VAL A 174 7.83 5.53 -36.84
N LEU A 175 8.59 6.63 -36.97
CA LEU A 175 8.12 7.86 -37.62
C LEU A 175 7.82 7.66 -39.12
N GLN A 176 8.60 6.80 -39.79
CA GLN A 176 8.43 6.45 -41.20
C GLN A 176 7.38 5.34 -41.42
N GLY A 177 6.87 4.72 -40.34
CA GLY A 177 5.90 3.64 -40.42
C GLY A 177 6.46 2.30 -40.89
N THR A 178 7.79 2.13 -40.87
CA THR A 178 8.46 0.84 -41.21
C THR A 178 8.50 -0.12 -40.02
N GLN A 179 8.31 0.39 -38.80
CA GLN A 179 8.15 -0.39 -37.56
C GLN A 179 6.85 -0.02 -36.87
N SER A 180 6.11 -1.01 -36.38
CA SER A 180 4.86 -0.75 -35.66
C SER A 180 5.13 -0.24 -34.25
N ILE A 181 4.30 0.67 -33.76
CA ILE A 181 4.37 1.18 -32.37
C ILE A 181 4.14 0.05 -31.37
N ASP A 182 3.33 -0.95 -31.71
CA ASP A 182 3.03 -2.11 -30.84
C ASP A 182 4.24 -3.04 -30.66
N GLU A 183 5.24 -2.95 -31.54
CA GLU A 183 6.51 -3.69 -31.42
C GLU A 183 7.50 -2.97 -30.49
N ILE A 184 7.23 -1.72 -30.14
CA ILE A 184 8.07 -0.92 -29.24
C ILE A 184 7.69 -1.18 -27.79
N SER A 185 8.72 -1.38 -26.97
CA SER A 185 8.55 -1.60 -25.54
C SER A 185 7.75 -0.46 -24.89
N ILE A 186 6.88 -0.80 -23.93
CA ILE A 186 6.14 0.17 -23.12
C ILE A 186 7.07 1.16 -22.44
N ALA A 187 8.21 0.74 -21.91
CA ALA A 187 9.18 1.69 -21.32
C ALA A 187 9.62 2.76 -22.31
N THR A 188 9.96 2.34 -23.53
CA THR A 188 10.37 3.25 -24.60
C THR A 188 9.20 4.14 -25.03
N ARG A 189 7.99 3.59 -25.17
CA ARG A 189 6.80 4.40 -25.48
C ARG A 189 6.48 5.42 -24.39
N MET A 190 6.62 5.04 -23.12
CA MET A 190 6.45 5.92 -21.97
C MET A 190 7.49 7.04 -21.97
N SER A 191 8.75 6.73 -22.29
CA SER A 191 9.82 7.74 -22.28
C SER A 191 9.63 8.84 -23.33
N TRP A 192 8.86 8.61 -24.40
CA TRP A 192 8.51 9.64 -25.39
C TRP A 192 7.71 10.82 -24.82
N ALA A 193 7.08 10.64 -23.66
CA ALA A 193 6.40 11.72 -22.93
C ALA A 193 7.26 12.39 -21.84
N ALA A 194 8.52 11.98 -21.67
CA ALA A 194 9.40 12.47 -20.60
C ALA A 194 9.61 13.98 -20.58
N TYR A 195 9.67 14.60 -21.76
CA TYR A 195 9.94 16.03 -21.93
C TYR A 195 8.71 16.80 -22.40
N ARG A 196 7.52 16.25 -22.15
CA ARG A 196 6.25 16.86 -22.54
C ARG A 196 5.53 17.47 -21.34
N ASP A 197 4.95 18.64 -21.58
CA ASP A 197 4.17 19.43 -20.66
C ASP A 197 2.67 19.35 -21.01
N THR A 198 1.85 19.36 -19.97
CA THR A 198 0.40 19.40 -20.08
C THR A 198 -0.19 20.49 -19.20
N ALA A 199 -1.36 21.01 -19.58
CA ALA A 199 -2.01 22.09 -18.83
C ALA A 199 -2.51 21.60 -17.46
N ARG A 200 -3.01 20.36 -17.40
CA ARG A 200 -3.32 19.65 -16.16
C ARG A 200 -2.36 18.48 -15.97
N VAL A 201 -2.04 18.15 -14.72
CA VAL A 201 -1.08 17.07 -14.41
C VAL A 201 -1.58 15.73 -14.93
N GLU A 202 -2.89 15.48 -14.83
CA GLU A 202 -3.55 14.25 -15.25
C GLU A 202 -3.48 14.02 -16.77
N ASP A 203 -3.45 15.10 -17.56
CA ASP A 203 -3.47 15.02 -19.02
C ASP A 203 -2.23 14.32 -19.58
N ILE A 204 -1.14 14.20 -18.81
CA ILE A 204 0.04 13.43 -19.22
C ILE A 204 -0.28 11.94 -19.40
N ALA A 205 -1.28 11.44 -18.66
CA ALA A 205 -1.77 10.08 -18.79
C ALA A 205 -2.75 9.96 -19.96
N TYR A 206 -3.67 10.93 -20.06
CA TYR A 206 -4.73 10.90 -21.08
C TYR A 206 -4.18 11.09 -22.49
N CYS A 207 -3.09 11.84 -22.65
CA CYS A 207 -2.42 11.97 -23.95
C CYS A 207 -1.65 10.71 -24.39
N LEU A 208 -1.70 9.62 -23.62
CA LEU A 208 -1.01 8.36 -23.94
C LEU A 208 -1.97 7.20 -24.25
N LEU A 209 -3.28 7.38 -24.04
CA LEU A 209 -4.28 6.30 -24.14
C LEU A 209 -4.20 5.55 -25.48
N GLY A 210 -4.19 6.29 -26.59
CA GLY A 210 -4.15 5.69 -27.92
C GLY A 210 -2.82 5.06 -28.30
N ILE A 211 -1.70 5.56 -27.76
CA ILE A 211 -0.35 4.99 -27.98
C ILE A 211 -0.25 3.59 -27.36
N PHE A 212 -0.97 3.35 -26.27
CA PHE A 212 -1.04 2.06 -25.60
C PHE A 212 -2.31 1.27 -25.91
N ASN A 213 -3.21 1.82 -26.74
CA ASN A 213 -4.48 1.21 -27.08
C ASN A 213 -5.31 0.80 -25.84
N VAL A 214 -5.40 1.70 -24.86
CA VAL A 214 -6.16 1.51 -23.62
C VAL A 214 -7.25 2.57 -23.47
N ASN A 215 -8.34 2.20 -22.84
CA ASN A 215 -9.45 3.10 -22.54
C ASN A 215 -9.63 3.20 -21.03
N MET A 216 -9.83 4.42 -20.52
CA MET A 216 -10.07 4.64 -19.09
C MET A 216 -10.95 5.87 -18.86
N PRO A 217 -11.80 5.87 -17.81
CA PRO A 217 -12.61 7.05 -17.47
C PRO A 217 -11.73 8.27 -17.19
N ILE A 218 -12.13 9.46 -17.62
CA ILE A 218 -11.39 10.71 -17.35
C ILE A 218 -11.82 11.28 -16.01
N MET A 219 -10.89 11.43 -15.07
CA MET A 219 -11.12 11.94 -13.72
C MET A 219 -10.21 13.14 -13.43
N TYR A 220 -10.72 14.35 -13.61
CA TYR A 220 -9.97 15.56 -13.28
C TYR A 220 -9.93 15.80 -11.77
N GLY A 221 -8.73 16.05 -11.23
CA GLY A 221 -8.48 16.19 -9.80
C GLY A 221 -7.65 15.04 -9.19
N GLU A 222 -7.38 13.98 -9.94
CA GLU A 222 -6.59 12.83 -9.47
C GLU A 222 -5.06 13.04 -9.54
N ARG A 223 -4.60 14.13 -10.17
CA ARG A 223 -3.20 14.52 -10.36
C ARG A 223 -2.34 13.38 -10.91
N GLU A 224 -1.18 13.11 -10.29
CA GLU A 224 -0.23 12.08 -10.71
C GLU A 224 -0.82 10.66 -10.68
N ARG A 225 -1.95 10.45 -9.98
CA ARG A 225 -2.62 9.14 -9.95
C ARG A 225 -3.17 8.72 -11.32
N ALA A 226 -3.47 9.68 -12.20
CA ALA A 226 -3.90 9.38 -13.57
C ALA A 226 -2.83 8.56 -14.30
N PHE A 227 -1.54 8.91 -14.13
CA PHE A 227 -0.44 8.22 -14.80
C PHE A 227 -0.18 6.83 -14.22
N MET A 228 -0.43 6.63 -12.92
CA MET A 228 -0.43 5.28 -12.32
C MET A 228 -1.57 4.43 -12.86
N ARG A 229 -2.79 5.00 -12.96
CA ARG A 229 -3.97 4.30 -13.47
C ARG A 229 -3.85 3.94 -14.95
N LEU A 230 -3.17 4.77 -15.75
CA LEU A 230 -2.78 4.42 -17.11
C LEU A 230 -1.96 3.13 -17.13
N GLN A 231 -0.91 3.04 -16.31
CA GLN A 231 -0.08 1.84 -16.23
C GLN A 231 -0.89 0.62 -15.74
N GLU A 232 -1.87 0.81 -14.85
CA GLU A 232 -2.81 -0.25 -14.44
C GLU A 232 -3.68 -0.76 -15.60
N GLU A 233 -4.17 0.11 -16.48
CA GLU A 233 -4.95 -0.32 -17.65
C GLU A 233 -4.09 -1.03 -18.69
N ILE A 234 -2.85 -0.55 -18.88
CA ILE A 234 -1.89 -1.14 -19.83
C ILE A 234 -1.61 -2.60 -19.46
N ILE A 235 -1.30 -2.90 -18.20
CA ILE A 235 -0.98 -4.26 -17.77
C ILE A 235 -2.14 -5.26 -17.90
N LYS A 236 -3.38 -4.78 -18.09
CA LYS A 236 -4.53 -5.67 -18.31
C LYS A 236 -4.57 -6.23 -19.74
N VAL A 237 -3.91 -5.57 -20.69
CA VAL A 237 -4.03 -5.86 -22.13
C VAL A 237 -2.71 -6.26 -22.78
N THR A 238 -1.59 -6.25 -22.06
CA THR A 238 -0.26 -6.54 -22.59
C THR A 238 0.60 -7.37 -21.64
N ASP A 239 1.47 -8.19 -22.23
CA ASP A 239 2.50 -8.97 -21.53
C ASP A 239 3.89 -8.30 -21.64
N ASP A 240 3.95 -7.04 -22.07
CA ASP A 240 5.19 -6.27 -22.13
C ASP A 240 5.55 -5.68 -20.76
N HIS A 241 6.53 -6.31 -20.12
CA HIS A 241 6.94 -5.99 -18.74
C HIS A 241 7.84 -4.76 -18.61
N SER A 242 8.21 -4.13 -19.72
CA SER A 242 8.99 -2.89 -19.69
C SER A 242 8.26 -1.74 -18.99
N VAL A 243 6.94 -1.83 -18.77
CA VAL A 243 6.16 -0.91 -17.91
C VAL A 243 6.74 -0.75 -16.49
N PHE A 244 7.54 -1.70 -16.00
CA PHE A 244 8.20 -1.61 -14.68
C PHE A 244 9.66 -1.11 -14.75
N ALA A 245 10.19 -0.82 -15.95
CA ALA A 245 11.56 -0.42 -16.20
C ALA A 245 11.76 1.11 -16.10
N TRP A 246 11.44 1.65 -14.92
CA TRP A 246 11.61 3.06 -14.57
C TRP A 246 12.50 3.24 -13.33
N ASN A 247 13.05 4.45 -13.14
CA ASN A 247 13.95 4.82 -12.04
C ASN A 247 13.27 5.72 -11.02
N HIS A 248 13.28 5.32 -9.75
CA HIS A 248 12.81 6.15 -8.64
C HIS A 248 13.76 7.33 -8.38
N ASN A 249 13.20 8.56 -8.32
CA ASN A 249 13.93 9.75 -7.91
C ASN A 249 13.30 10.38 -6.64
N PRO A 250 13.91 10.20 -5.45
CA PRO A 250 13.33 10.63 -4.17
C PRO A 250 13.01 12.13 -4.08
N GLY A 251 13.67 12.98 -4.87
CA GLY A 251 13.53 14.44 -4.80
C GLY A 251 12.28 15.03 -5.47
N PHE A 252 11.54 14.23 -6.25
CA PHE A 252 10.42 14.72 -7.08
C PHE A 252 9.04 14.18 -6.66
N HIS A 253 8.94 13.39 -5.59
CA HIS A 253 7.66 12.82 -5.15
C HIS A 253 6.87 13.80 -4.24
N PRO A 254 5.53 13.85 -4.36
CA PRO A 254 4.69 14.73 -3.54
C PRO A 254 4.91 14.52 -2.03
N ARG A 255 5.12 15.62 -1.28
CA ARG A 255 5.38 15.60 0.19
C ARG A 255 4.24 15.03 1.05
N HIS A 256 3.05 14.84 0.47
CA HIS A 256 1.93 14.12 1.11
C HIS A 256 2.09 12.59 1.06
N SER A 257 3.15 12.07 0.44
CA SER A 257 3.60 10.69 0.58
C SER A 257 4.39 10.50 1.88
N THR A 258 3.77 10.78 3.02
CA THR A 258 4.28 10.38 4.35
C THR A 258 4.01 8.89 4.64
N THR A 259 3.49 8.15 3.67
CA THR A 259 3.30 6.69 3.69
C THR A 259 3.95 6.12 2.43
N GLY A 260 5.12 5.49 2.57
CA GLY A 260 5.90 4.87 1.48
C GLY A 260 5.25 3.61 0.87
N THR A 261 3.95 3.66 0.56
CA THR A 261 3.09 2.53 0.21
C THR A 261 2.68 2.47 -1.28
N GLY A 262 3.28 3.27 -2.16
CA GLY A 262 2.78 3.43 -3.53
C GLY A 262 3.85 3.59 -4.62
N MET A 263 4.73 2.60 -4.81
CA MET A 263 5.72 2.63 -5.91
C MET A 263 5.73 1.33 -6.72
N HIS A 264 4.60 0.97 -7.33
CA HIS A 264 4.58 -0.06 -8.39
C HIS A 264 4.77 0.55 -9.78
N PHE A 265 4.28 1.76 -9.93
CA PHE A 265 4.20 2.50 -11.17
C PHE A 265 4.91 3.84 -11.02
N ALA A 266 5.47 4.32 -12.12
CA ALA A 266 6.06 5.64 -12.17
C ALA A 266 4.98 6.71 -11.92
N TYR A 267 5.37 7.83 -11.33
CA TYR A 267 4.52 9.02 -11.21
C TYR A 267 4.61 9.88 -12.47
N TYR A 268 5.74 9.81 -13.17
CA TYR A 268 6.00 10.63 -14.34
C TYR A 268 6.72 9.87 -15.46
N PRO A 269 6.49 10.23 -16.74
CA PRO A 269 7.16 9.60 -17.87
C PRO A 269 8.69 9.68 -17.87
N PHE A 270 9.29 10.75 -17.31
CA PHE A 270 10.75 10.92 -17.29
C PHE A 270 11.48 9.83 -16.50
N GLU A 271 10.79 9.11 -15.61
CA GLU A 271 11.35 8.00 -14.86
C GLU A 271 11.74 6.82 -15.79
N PHE A 272 11.21 6.76 -17.02
CA PHE A 272 11.51 5.74 -18.03
C PHE A 272 12.72 6.05 -18.94
N LEU A 273 13.35 7.23 -18.82
CA LEU A 273 14.40 7.70 -19.75
C LEU A 273 15.67 6.81 -19.84
N LYS A 274 15.96 5.96 -18.84
CA LYS A 274 17.15 5.06 -18.87
C LYS A 274 16.85 3.63 -19.34
N GLY A 275 15.62 3.35 -19.77
CA GLY A 275 15.14 2.00 -20.10
C GLY A 275 15.26 1.56 -21.56
N ASN A 276 16.11 2.22 -22.38
CA ASN A 276 16.28 1.86 -23.78
C ASN A 276 16.95 0.48 -23.92
N GLU A 277 16.18 -0.55 -24.29
CA GLU A 277 16.47 -1.59 -25.31
C GLU A 277 15.58 -2.84 -25.14
N HIS A 278 15.28 -3.50 -26.27
CA HIS A 278 14.18 -4.45 -26.53
C HIS A 278 14.13 -5.71 -25.64
N TYR A 279 12.92 -6.25 -25.46
CA TYR A 279 12.63 -7.40 -24.58
C TYR A 279 11.78 -8.49 -25.23
N ASP A 280 12.00 -9.75 -24.82
CA ASP A 280 11.30 -10.96 -25.30
C ASP A 280 10.51 -11.65 -24.17
N LYS A 281 9.46 -12.39 -24.58
CA LYS A 281 8.24 -12.73 -23.84
C LYS A 281 8.34 -13.97 -22.95
N SER A 282 7.69 -13.87 -21.80
CA SER A 282 6.66 -14.79 -21.27
C SER A 282 6.04 -14.07 -20.06
N ILE A 283 4.87 -14.43 -19.54
CA ILE A 283 4.36 -14.33 -18.14
C ILE A 283 2.84 -14.32 -18.12
N LEU A 284 2.28 -14.86 -17.03
CA LEU A 284 0.86 -15.01 -16.77
C LEU A 284 0.52 -14.26 -15.47
N VAL A 285 -0.52 -13.43 -15.51
CA VAL A 285 -1.00 -12.63 -14.37
C VAL A 285 -2.25 -13.28 -13.78
N ASP A 286 -2.27 -13.45 -12.45
CA ASP A 286 -3.46 -13.88 -11.73
C ASP A 286 -3.63 -13.09 -10.43
N ASN A 287 -4.70 -13.42 -9.70
CA ASN A 287 -5.11 -12.80 -8.45
C ASN A 287 -4.06 -12.97 -7.32
N GLN A 288 -3.02 -13.78 -7.55
CA GLN A 288 -1.95 -14.03 -6.60
C GLN A 288 -0.67 -13.24 -6.90
N GLY A 289 -0.52 -12.61 -8.06
CA GLY A 289 0.64 -11.78 -8.40
C GLY A 289 1.12 -11.99 -9.84
N ILE A 290 2.32 -11.47 -10.14
CA ILE A 290 2.89 -11.59 -11.48
C ILE A 290 3.93 -12.74 -11.47
N HIS A 291 3.74 -13.75 -12.32
CA HIS A 291 4.52 -15.00 -12.29
C HIS A 291 5.50 -15.09 -13.46
N PHE A 292 6.81 -14.98 -13.18
CA PHE A 292 7.91 -14.97 -14.15
C PHE A 292 8.72 -16.26 -14.22
N LYS A 293 9.17 -16.65 -15.43
CA LYS A 293 10.25 -17.64 -15.62
C LYS A 293 11.48 -16.90 -16.18
N LEU A 294 12.32 -16.39 -15.29
CA LEU A 294 13.51 -15.62 -15.65
C LEU A 294 14.79 -16.38 -15.29
N PRO A 295 15.90 -16.19 -16.04
CA PRO A 295 17.20 -16.72 -15.64
C PRO A 295 17.73 -15.91 -14.46
N LEU A 296 17.69 -16.50 -13.27
CA LEU A 296 18.25 -15.89 -12.06
C LEU A 296 19.74 -16.18 -11.95
N ARG A 297 20.50 -15.21 -11.46
CA ARG A 297 21.91 -15.37 -11.08
C ARG A 297 22.08 -15.00 -9.61
N ARG A 298 22.89 -15.76 -8.88
CA ARG A 298 23.25 -15.44 -7.50
C ARG A 298 24.30 -14.33 -7.48
N TRP A 299 24.17 -13.36 -6.58
CA TRP A 299 25.18 -12.31 -6.40
C TRP A 299 26.43 -12.91 -5.75
N VAL A 300 27.60 -12.82 -6.42
CA VAL A 300 28.91 -13.19 -5.85
C VAL A 300 29.83 -11.98 -5.86
N PHE A 301 30.34 -11.55 -4.70
CA PHE A 301 31.29 -10.45 -4.57
C PHE A 301 32.47 -10.83 -3.66
N GLY A 302 33.70 -10.78 -4.19
CA GLY A 302 34.94 -10.80 -3.40
C GLY A 302 35.13 -11.95 -2.39
N PRO A 303 36.21 -11.93 -1.58
CA PRO A 303 36.56 -13.02 -0.66
C PRO A 303 35.85 -12.97 0.70
N LYS A 304 35.00 -11.97 0.97
CA LYS A 304 34.34 -11.80 2.28
C LYS A 304 32.84 -11.99 2.13
N SER A 305 32.36 -13.07 2.75
CA SER A 305 30.98 -13.55 2.76
C SER A 305 29.97 -12.51 3.24
N PHE A 306 28.85 -12.32 2.54
CA PHE A 306 27.55 -12.01 3.15
C PHE A 306 26.34 -12.45 2.29
N SER A 307 25.37 -13.04 3.00
CA SER A 307 23.99 -13.50 2.70
C SER A 307 23.68 -14.21 1.37
N ASP A 308 23.28 -15.48 1.49
CA ASP A 308 22.74 -16.38 0.45
C ASP A 308 21.42 -15.93 -0.22
N ASN A 309 20.93 -14.75 0.15
CA ASN A 309 19.59 -14.26 -0.20
C ASN A 309 19.58 -13.20 -1.30
N ASN A 310 20.72 -12.80 -1.87
CA ASN A 310 20.74 -11.78 -2.94
C ASN A 310 20.91 -12.42 -4.33
N TYR A 311 19.97 -12.11 -5.22
CA TYR A 311 19.85 -12.60 -6.59
C TYR A 311 19.78 -11.40 -7.53
N PHE A 312 20.18 -11.63 -8.77
CA PHE A 312 20.01 -10.69 -9.85
C PHE A 312 19.25 -11.36 -10.98
N VAL A 313 18.23 -10.67 -11.48
CA VAL A 313 17.73 -10.95 -12.82
C VAL A 313 18.64 -10.18 -13.76
N THR A 314 19.51 -10.92 -14.44
CA THR A 314 20.07 -10.42 -15.70
C THR A 314 18.96 -10.50 -16.70
N LEU A 315 18.39 -9.34 -17.02
CA LEU A 315 17.43 -9.19 -18.10
C LEU A 315 18.13 -9.70 -19.38
N PRO A 316 17.66 -10.79 -20.05
CA PRO A 316 18.42 -11.38 -21.14
C PRO A 316 18.56 -10.41 -22.31
N SER A 317 19.77 -10.35 -22.86
CA SER A 317 20.13 -9.74 -24.15
C SER A 317 20.41 -8.23 -24.20
N LEU A 318 21.18 -7.70 -23.23
CA LEU A 318 22.00 -6.49 -23.42
C LEU A 318 23.36 -6.84 -24.07
N ILE A 319 23.35 -7.41 -25.27
CA ILE A 319 24.57 -7.59 -26.07
C ILE A 319 24.60 -6.46 -27.07
N SER A 320 25.47 -5.46 -26.86
CA SER A 320 25.77 -4.53 -27.94
C SER A 320 26.46 -5.34 -29.05
N SER A 321 25.87 -5.36 -30.24
CA SER A 321 26.64 -5.58 -31.45
C SER A 321 27.30 -4.25 -31.83
N SER A 322 28.22 -3.77 -31.00
CA SER A 322 29.12 -2.68 -31.39
C SER A 322 30.52 -3.27 -31.58
N THR A 323 30.82 -3.61 -32.83
CA THR A 323 32.16 -3.87 -33.34
C THR A 323 33.03 -2.62 -33.19
N SER A 324 33.65 -2.41 -32.03
CA SER A 324 34.88 -1.61 -31.92
C SER A 324 35.60 -1.86 -30.59
N ALA A 325 36.79 -2.43 -30.72
CA ALA A 325 37.84 -2.72 -29.76
C ALA A 325 37.97 -1.84 -28.50
N THR A 326 37.94 -2.47 -27.32
CA THR A 326 39.03 -2.50 -26.30
C THR A 326 38.64 -3.47 -25.16
N PRO A 327 39.56 -4.27 -24.56
CA PRO A 327 39.16 -5.43 -23.73
C PRO A 327 38.93 -5.14 -22.23
N THR A 328 38.92 -3.89 -21.78
CA THR A 328 39.05 -3.58 -20.34
C THR A 328 37.80 -3.06 -19.63
N SER A 329 36.69 -2.83 -20.33
CA SER A 329 35.40 -2.50 -19.70
C SER A 329 34.34 -3.47 -20.20
N GLN A 330 33.87 -4.36 -19.32
CA GLN A 330 32.66 -5.14 -19.62
C GLN A 330 31.48 -4.17 -19.82
N PRO A 331 30.55 -4.42 -20.75
CA PRO A 331 29.38 -3.57 -20.95
C PRO A 331 28.53 -3.56 -19.69
N SER A 332 28.19 -2.36 -19.21
CA SER A 332 27.29 -2.13 -18.07
C SER A 332 25.94 -2.79 -18.37
N ARG A 333 25.61 -3.89 -17.69
CA ARG A 333 24.28 -4.51 -17.83
C ARG A 333 23.33 -3.87 -16.82
N ILE A 334 22.09 -3.59 -17.24
CA ILE A 334 21.02 -3.21 -16.33
C ILE A 334 20.40 -4.50 -15.80
N GLY A 335 20.31 -4.63 -14.49
CA GLY A 335 19.73 -5.80 -13.82
C GLY A 335 18.81 -5.37 -12.70
N ILE A 336 17.83 -6.22 -12.38
CA ILE A 336 16.97 -6.01 -11.22
C ILE A 336 17.60 -6.76 -10.05
N ARG A 337 17.97 -6.04 -9.00
CA ARG A 337 18.41 -6.62 -7.73
C ARG A 337 17.20 -7.22 -7.03
N LEU A 338 17.29 -8.51 -6.74
CA LEU A 338 16.28 -9.26 -6.01
C LEU A 338 16.85 -9.79 -4.70
N SER A 339 16.08 -9.70 -3.62
CA SER A 339 16.37 -10.43 -2.38
C SER A 339 15.37 -11.58 -2.26
N ARG A 340 15.83 -12.83 -2.24
CA ARG A 340 14.99 -14.01 -2.02
C ARG A 340 14.53 -14.02 -0.57
N VAL A 341 13.22 -14.04 -0.40
CA VAL A 341 12.56 -14.02 0.91
C VAL A 341 11.97 -15.39 1.27
N ALA A 342 11.68 -16.24 0.27
CA ALA A 342 11.30 -17.64 0.42
C ALA A 342 11.62 -18.44 -0.87
N PRO A 343 11.53 -19.78 -0.89
CA PRO A 343 11.64 -20.55 -2.13
C PRO A 343 10.64 -20.05 -3.19
N GLY A 344 11.10 -19.70 -4.40
CA GLY A 344 10.26 -19.10 -5.46
C GLY A 344 9.78 -17.65 -5.26
N LEU A 345 10.12 -16.98 -4.15
CA LEU A 345 9.63 -15.64 -3.79
C LEU A 345 10.76 -14.63 -3.54
N TYR A 346 10.67 -13.48 -4.21
CA TYR A 346 11.73 -12.48 -4.27
C TYR A 346 11.18 -11.06 -4.09
N THR A 347 11.95 -10.17 -3.45
CA THR A 347 11.63 -8.74 -3.31
C THR A 347 12.59 -7.87 -4.10
N ARG A 348 12.12 -6.77 -4.70
CA ARG A 348 12.95 -5.83 -5.46
C ARG A 348 13.70 -4.89 -4.51
N SER A 349 15.02 -4.84 -4.67
CA SER A 349 15.83 -3.72 -4.20
C SER A 349 16.18 -2.87 -5.42
N LEU A 350 16.42 -1.57 -5.22
CA LEU A 350 16.71 -0.53 -6.23
C LEU A 350 17.33 -1.04 -7.54
N CYS A 351 16.90 -0.50 -8.70
CA CYS A 351 17.61 -0.73 -9.96
C CYS A 351 18.94 0.03 -9.94
N GLU A 352 20.05 -0.70 -9.87
CA GLU A 352 21.40 -0.15 -9.95
C GLU A 352 22.07 -0.65 -11.24
N PRO A 353 22.88 0.18 -11.93
CA PRO A 353 23.74 -0.30 -13.01
C PRO A 353 24.70 -1.37 -12.48
N VAL A 354 24.75 -2.53 -13.15
CA VAL A 354 25.55 -3.66 -12.70
C VAL A 354 26.99 -3.47 -13.19
N THR A 355 27.77 -2.66 -12.49
CA THR A 355 29.18 -2.40 -12.80
C THR A 355 30.14 -3.36 -12.09
N ASP A 356 29.72 -3.98 -10.97
CA ASP A 356 30.63 -4.71 -10.07
C ASP A 356 30.26 -6.19 -9.84
N VAL A 357 29.51 -6.83 -10.76
CA VAL A 357 29.15 -8.26 -10.66
C VAL A 357 29.97 -9.08 -11.65
N ASP A 358 30.73 -10.07 -11.15
CA ASP A 358 31.45 -11.03 -11.99
C ASP A 358 30.47 -12.04 -12.62
N LEU A 359 29.95 -11.68 -13.78
CA LEU A 359 29.00 -12.49 -14.57
C LEU A 359 29.61 -13.80 -15.09
N ALA A 360 30.95 -13.93 -15.12
CA ALA A 360 31.62 -15.15 -15.55
C ALA A 360 31.57 -16.26 -14.48
N ARG A 361 31.45 -15.90 -13.19
CA ARG A 361 31.40 -16.85 -12.06
C ARG A 361 29.99 -17.25 -11.63
N SER A 362 28.95 -16.53 -12.04
CA SER A 362 27.55 -16.82 -11.66
C SER A 362 26.80 -17.57 -12.77
N LYS A 363 26.63 -18.90 -12.63
CA LYS A 363 25.81 -19.68 -13.58
C LYS A 363 24.32 -19.33 -13.44
N PRO A 364 23.58 -19.06 -14.53
CA PRO A 364 22.15 -18.81 -14.46
C PRO A 364 21.40 -20.10 -14.15
N PHE A 365 20.33 -20.02 -13.36
CA PHE A 365 19.39 -21.11 -13.17
C PHE A 365 17.96 -20.60 -13.36
N TRP A 366 17.06 -21.51 -13.72
CA TRP A 366 15.67 -21.20 -14.03
C TRP A 366 14.79 -21.55 -12.84
N GLU A 367 14.11 -20.57 -12.25
CA GLU A 367 13.13 -20.77 -11.18
C GLU A 367 11.82 -20.09 -11.57
N LYS A 368 10.68 -20.64 -11.14
CA LYS A 368 9.41 -19.91 -11.19
C LYS A 368 9.46 -18.83 -10.12
N VAL A 369 9.46 -17.58 -10.54
CA VAL A 369 9.60 -16.39 -9.70
C VAL A 369 8.24 -15.73 -9.60
N CYS A 370 7.63 -15.75 -8.42
CA CYS A 370 6.44 -14.96 -8.16
C CYS A 370 6.87 -13.59 -7.62
N ILE A 371 6.63 -12.51 -8.38
CA ILE A 371 6.78 -11.15 -7.86
C ILE A 371 5.40 -10.74 -7.32
N LYS A 372 5.19 -10.94 -6.03
CA LYS A 372 4.02 -10.40 -5.33
C LYS A 372 4.34 -9.01 -4.79
N ARG A 373 3.35 -8.13 -4.74
CA ARG A 373 3.34 -6.97 -3.85
C ARG A 373 3.48 -7.48 -2.41
N VAL A 374 4.70 -7.47 -1.92
CA VAL A 374 4.95 -7.49 -0.49
C VAL A 374 5.08 -6.02 -0.10
N HIS A 375 3.97 -5.44 0.42
CA HIS A 375 4.07 -4.50 1.56
C HIS A 375 5.17 -5.05 2.46
N PRO A 376 6.14 -4.31 3.01
CA PRO A 376 7.16 -4.92 3.86
C PRO A 376 6.43 -5.76 4.91
N GLN A 377 6.39 -7.06 4.65
CA GLN A 377 6.00 -8.15 5.51
C GLN A 377 7.32 -8.88 5.56
N LEU A 378 8.25 -8.21 6.24
CA LEU A 378 8.40 -8.44 7.65
C LEU A 378 8.77 -9.91 7.73
N SER A 379 10.06 -10.17 7.96
CA SER A 379 10.47 -11.49 8.41
C SER A 379 9.47 -11.98 9.46
N ARG A 380 9.25 -13.28 9.60
CA ARG A 380 8.37 -13.82 10.65
C ARG A 380 8.47 -13.04 11.97
N ALA A 381 9.69 -12.67 12.38
CA ALA A 381 9.96 -11.85 13.56
C ALA A 381 9.42 -10.41 13.49
N ALA A 382 9.53 -9.75 12.36
CA ALA A 382 9.09 -8.38 12.21
C ALA A 382 7.55 -8.31 12.07
N GLY A 383 6.90 -9.31 11.46
CA GLY A 383 5.46 -9.28 11.14
C GLY A 383 4.64 -9.57 12.38
N GLU A 384 5.13 -10.55 13.14
CA GLU A 384 4.79 -10.76 14.55
C GLU A 384 4.98 -9.47 15.36
N GLY A 385 6.15 -8.81 15.28
CA GLY A 385 6.44 -7.59 16.03
C GLY A 385 5.52 -6.40 15.72
N LEU A 386 5.19 -6.14 14.45
CA LEU A 386 4.30 -5.04 14.09
C LEU A 386 2.83 -5.34 14.43
N LEU A 387 2.40 -6.59 14.30
CA LEU A 387 1.05 -6.99 14.71
C LEU A 387 0.88 -6.82 16.23
N MET A 388 1.87 -7.25 17.01
CA MET A 388 1.90 -7.07 18.46
C MET A 388 1.92 -5.58 18.84
N LEU A 389 2.78 -4.75 18.23
CA LEU A 389 2.82 -3.31 18.49
C LEU A 389 1.50 -2.63 18.15
N ALA A 390 0.89 -2.95 17.00
CA ALA A 390 -0.41 -2.41 16.62
C ALA A 390 -1.51 -2.83 17.61
N ALA A 391 -1.43 -4.06 18.13
CA ALA A 391 -2.36 -4.57 19.13
C ALA A 391 -2.21 -3.90 20.50
N ILE A 392 -0.97 -3.66 20.95
CA ILE A 392 -0.66 -2.92 22.19
C ILE A 392 -1.13 -1.46 22.08
N LEU A 393 -0.87 -0.82 20.92
CA LEU A 393 -1.20 0.59 20.68
C LEU A 393 -2.69 0.81 20.32
N GLY A 394 -3.51 -0.24 20.22
CA GLY A 394 -4.94 -0.12 19.95
C GLY A 394 -5.29 0.26 18.51
N ASN A 395 -4.38 0.08 17.55
CA ASN A 395 -4.59 0.47 16.16
C ASN A 395 -5.30 -0.62 15.34
N ALA A 396 -6.63 -0.68 15.46
CA ALA A 396 -7.46 -1.66 14.76
C ALA A 396 -7.31 -1.61 13.23
N GLY A 397 -7.15 -0.43 12.64
CA GLY A 397 -6.95 -0.29 11.19
C GLY A 397 -5.63 -0.88 10.70
N MET A 398 -4.55 -0.71 11.48
CA MET A 398 -3.26 -1.34 11.19
C MET A 398 -3.32 -2.85 11.38
N VAL A 399 -3.99 -3.34 12.43
CA VAL A 399 -4.22 -4.77 12.64
C VAL A 399 -5.00 -5.37 11.47
N ASP A 400 -6.10 -4.74 11.05
CA ASP A 400 -6.91 -5.16 9.91
C ASP A 400 -6.08 -5.29 8.62
N LEU A 401 -5.24 -4.28 8.38
CA LEU A 401 -4.34 -4.22 7.24
C LEU A 401 -3.28 -5.34 7.29
N LEU A 402 -2.63 -5.53 8.44
CA LEU A 402 -1.61 -6.58 8.60
C LEU A 402 -2.19 -7.98 8.40
N LEU A 403 -3.38 -8.25 8.93
CA LEU A 403 -4.08 -9.53 8.76
C LEU A 403 -4.48 -9.78 7.29
N ARG A 404 -4.98 -8.76 6.57
CA ARG A 404 -5.27 -8.87 5.11
C ARG A 404 -4.02 -9.17 4.27
N HIS A 405 -2.83 -8.89 4.81
CA HIS A 405 -1.55 -9.05 4.14
C HIS A 405 -0.72 -10.24 4.68
N GLY A 406 -1.36 -11.22 5.34
CA GLY A 406 -0.75 -12.51 5.69
C GLY A 406 -0.03 -12.55 7.05
N ALA A 407 -0.32 -11.60 7.95
CA ALA A 407 0.07 -11.68 9.36
C ALA A 407 -0.93 -12.51 10.20
N ASP A 408 -1.50 -13.57 9.63
CA ASP A 408 -2.62 -14.33 10.19
C ASP A 408 -2.22 -15.70 10.77
N ALA A 409 -0.92 -15.96 10.94
CA ALA A 409 -0.45 -17.19 11.58
C ALA A 409 -1.08 -17.32 12.98
N PRO A 410 -1.67 -18.49 13.33
CA PRO A 410 -2.39 -18.69 14.59
C PRO A 410 -1.60 -18.26 15.83
N ASP A 411 -0.29 -18.51 15.85
CA ASP A 411 0.61 -18.14 16.94
C ASP A 411 0.68 -16.61 17.15
N TRP A 412 0.64 -15.84 16.05
CA TRP A 412 0.75 -14.37 16.06
C TRP A 412 -0.58 -13.71 16.40
N THR A 413 -1.68 -14.22 15.82
CA THR A 413 -3.01 -13.71 16.11
C THR A 413 -3.39 -14.00 17.56
N GLY A 414 -3.00 -15.16 18.09
CA GLY A 414 -3.14 -15.47 19.52
C GLY A 414 -2.32 -14.55 20.43
N ARG A 415 -1.05 -14.27 20.05
CA ARG A 415 -0.19 -13.27 20.73
C ARG A 415 -0.80 -11.87 20.74
N ALA A 416 -1.16 -11.37 19.56
CA ALA A 416 -1.76 -10.06 19.40
C ALA A 416 -3.10 -9.95 20.14
N LEU A 417 -3.90 -11.03 20.17
CA LEU A 417 -5.15 -11.06 20.93
C LEU A 417 -4.89 -10.99 22.43
N GLY A 418 -3.89 -11.72 22.94
CA GLY A 418 -3.45 -11.65 24.34
C GLY A 418 -2.94 -10.26 24.73
N ASP A 419 -2.14 -9.62 23.88
CA ASP A 419 -1.62 -8.27 24.11
C ASP A 419 -2.76 -7.23 24.07
N ALA A 420 -3.62 -7.26 23.05
CA ALA A 420 -4.78 -6.37 22.98
C ALA A 420 -5.70 -6.53 24.19
N ALA A 421 -5.85 -7.77 24.68
CA ALA A 421 -6.63 -8.06 25.87
C ALA A 421 -5.97 -7.53 27.15
N GLN A 422 -4.64 -7.64 27.27
CA GLN A 422 -3.88 -7.12 28.40
C GLN A 422 -3.92 -5.59 28.49
N TRP A 423 -3.91 -4.90 27.35
CA TRP A 423 -3.89 -3.44 27.28
C TRP A 423 -5.28 -2.81 27.14
N GLY A 424 -6.34 -3.63 27.13
CA GLY A 424 -7.72 -3.14 27.15
C GLY A 424 -8.17 -2.50 25.83
N ASN A 425 -7.79 -3.07 24.69
CA ASN A 425 -8.08 -2.53 23.35
C ASN A 425 -9.28 -3.26 22.68
N PRO A 426 -10.54 -2.90 22.97
CA PRO A 426 -11.73 -3.65 22.51
C PRO A 426 -11.88 -3.69 20.99
N ASN A 427 -11.55 -2.60 20.30
CA ASN A 427 -11.66 -2.54 18.83
C ASN A 427 -10.69 -3.50 18.15
N VAL A 428 -9.46 -3.59 18.66
CA VAL A 428 -8.46 -4.54 18.15
C VAL A 428 -8.90 -5.97 18.41
N VAL A 429 -9.38 -6.26 19.63
CA VAL A 429 -9.89 -7.59 20.00
C VAL A 429 -11.02 -7.99 19.05
N GLN A 430 -11.98 -7.11 18.80
CA GLN A 430 -13.07 -7.38 17.85
C GLN A 430 -12.52 -7.65 16.44
N THR A 431 -11.60 -6.81 15.93
CA THR A 431 -10.99 -7.03 14.60
C THR A 431 -10.24 -8.36 14.49
N LEU A 432 -9.51 -8.78 15.53
CA LEU A 432 -8.81 -10.07 15.53
C LEU A 432 -9.80 -11.24 15.51
N LEU A 433 -10.88 -11.17 16.29
CA LEU A 433 -11.92 -12.20 16.33
C LEU A 433 -12.72 -12.28 15.03
N ASP A 434 -13.06 -11.14 14.42
CA ASP A 434 -13.69 -11.05 13.09
C ASP A 434 -12.81 -11.69 11.99
N ARG A 435 -11.51 -11.86 12.28
CA ARG A 435 -10.50 -12.50 11.43
C ARG A 435 -10.11 -13.89 11.91
N ASN A 436 -11.01 -14.56 12.64
CA ASN A 436 -10.87 -15.94 13.09
C ASN A 436 -9.69 -16.20 14.05
N ALA A 437 -9.23 -15.18 14.80
CA ALA A 437 -8.31 -15.43 15.91
C ALA A 437 -8.99 -16.33 16.97
N ASP A 438 -8.27 -17.32 17.47
CA ASP A 438 -8.77 -18.23 18.49
C ASP A 438 -8.94 -17.49 19.84
N CYS A 439 -10.19 -17.28 20.24
CA CYS A 439 -10.55 -16.60 21.49
C CYS A 439 -10.10 -17.37 22.75
N ASN A 440 -9.79 -18.66 22.62
CA ASN A 440 -9.34 -19.54 23.69
C ASN A 440 -7.86 -19.90 23.60
N THR A 441 -7.08 -19.13 22.82
CA THR A 441 -5.63 -19.36 22.66
C THR A 441 -4.91 -19.40 24.01
N ALA A 442 -4.08 -20.42 24.24
CA ALA A 442 -3.24 -20.50 25.43
C ALA A 442 -1.95 -19.70 25.21
N LEU A 443 -1.70 -18.67 26.02
CA LEU A 443 -0.56 -17.75 25.87
C LEU A 443 0.69 -18.32 26.60
N PRO A 444 1.71 -18.86 25.91
CA PRO A 444 2.81 -19.58 26.57
C PRO A 444 3.67 -18.69 27.47
N TRP A 445 3.83 -17.39 27.13
CA TRP A 445 4.59 -16.43 27.95
C TRP A 445 3.81 -15.89 29.16
N LYS A 446 2.54 -16.28 29.30
CA LYS A 446 1.67 -15.95 30.44
C LYS A 446 1.21 -17.20 31.17
N HIS A 447 2.06 -18.22 31.26
CA HIS A 447 1.75 -19.45 32.00
C HIS A 447 0.51 -20.17 31.48
N GLY A 448 0.29 -20.17 30.16
CA GLY A 448 -0.84 -20.86 29.52
C GLY A 448 -2.20 -20.18 29.75
N ARG A 449 -2.21 -18.95 30.27
CA ARG A 449 -3.41 -18.13 30.43
C ARG A 449 -4.09 -17.86 29.09
N GLY A 450 -5.42 -17.86 29.06
CA GLY A 450 -6.20 -17.41 27.91
C GLY A 450 -6.45 -15.89 27.92
N PRO A 451 -6.83 -15.27 26.77
CA PRO A 451 -7.08 -13.83 26.65
C PRO A 451 -8.06 -13.30 27.71
N LEU A 452 -9.11 -14.05 28.05
CA LEU A 452 -10.09 -13.67 29.07
C LEU A 452 -9.45 -13.46 30.44
N SER A 453 -8.54 -14.35 30.85
CA SER A 453 -7.87 -14.23 32.14
C SER A 453 -6.90 -13.04 32.21
N VAL A 454 -6.29 -12.66 31.07
CA VAL A 454 -5.39 -11.50 30.99
C VAL A 454 -6.17 -10.18 30.98
N ALA A 455 -7.31 -10.14 30.28
CA ALA A 455 -8.25 -9.01 30.38
C ALA A 455 -8.82 -8.86 31.80
N ALA A 456 -9.11 -9.97 32.48
CA ALA A 456 -9.63 -9.96 33.84
C ALA A 456 -8.61 -9.39 34.85
N GLU A 457 -7.34 -9.79 34.79
CA GLU A 457 -6.30 -9.20 35.64
C GLU A 457 -6.15 -7.69 35.42
N GLY A 458 -6.23 -7.23 34.16
CA GLY A 458 -6.17 -5.82 33.79
C GLY A 458 -7.44 -5.01 34.14
N GLY A 459 -8.53 -5.68 34.49
CA GLY A 459 -9.82 -5.04 34.78
C GLY A 459 -10.56 -4.50 33.56
N HIS A 460 -10.29 -5.05 32.39
CA HIS A 460 -10.80 -4.57 31.10
C HIS A 460 -12.16 -5.18 30.74
N VAL A 461 -13.22 -4.76 31.44
CA VAL A 461 -14.59 -5.31 31.31
C VAL A 461 -15.09 -5.31 29.86
N ALA A 462 -14.88 -4.25 29.09
CA ALA A 462 -15.32 -4.18 27.69
C ALA A 462 -14.67 -5.26 26.80
N VAL A 463 -13.40 -5.59 27.04
CA VAL A 463 -12.72 -6.66 26.33
C VAL A 463 -13.25 -8.03 26.77
N MET A 464 -13.45 -8.22 28.08
CA MET A 464 -14.01 -9.47 28.62
C MET A 464 -15.38 -9.77 28.01
N GLU A 465 -16.22 -8.75 27.87
CA GLU A 465 -17.53 -8.86 27.24
C GLU A 465 -17.45 -9.32 25.78
N ILE A 466 -16.54 -8.75 25.00
CA ILE A 466 -16.30 -9.15 23.61
C ILE A 466 -15.81 -10.61 23.55
N LEU A 467 -14.85 -10.99 24.40
CA LEU A 467 -14.31 -12.36 24.43
C LEU A 467 -15.37 -13.39 24.81
N LEU A 468 -16.16 -13.13 25.86
CA LEU A 468 -17.23 -14.02 26.32
C LEU A 468 -18.33 -14.15 25.27
N LYS A 469 -18.70 -13.05 24.59
CA LYS A 469 -19.66 -13.09 23.48
C LYS A 469 -19.17 -13.95 22.30
N ASN A 470 -17.85 -14.02 22.09
CA ASN A 470 -17.22 -14.83 21.05
C ASN A 470 -16.79 -16.22 21.55
N GLY A 471 -17.35 -16.71 22.66
CA GLY A 471 -17.17 -18.10 23.10
C GLY A 471 -15.93 -18.38 23.93
N ALA A 472 -15.34 -17.36 24.58
CA ALA A 472 -14.28 -17.59 25.55
C ALA A 472 -14.77 -18.45 26.72
N HIS A 473 -14.00 -19.49 27.08
CA HIS A 473 -14.30 -20.37 28.19
C HIS A 473 -14.07 -19.65 29.53
N VAL A 474 -15.16 -19.36 30.25
CA VAL A 474 -15.14 -18.61 31.51
C VAL A 474 -14.25 -19.26 32.59
N ASP A 475 -14.22 -20.59 32.61
CA ASP A 475 -13.46 -21.40 33.59
C ASP A 475 -12.19 -22.03 32.99
N ALA A 476 -11.67 -21.48 31.88
CA ALA A 476 -10.38 -21.92 31.34
C ALA A 476 -9.27 -21.77 32.40
N ARG A 477 -8.51 -22.85 32.60
CA ARG A 477 -7.43 -22.92 33.59
C ARG A 477 -6.07 -22.69 32.95
N ASP A 478 -5.24 -21.92 33.63
CA ASP A 478 -3.82 -21.77 33.29
C ASP A 478 -2.99 -22.97 33.79
N VAL A 479 -1.66 -22.95 33.57
CA VAL A 479 -0.77 -24.06 33.98
C VAL A 479 -0.69 -24.27 35.50
N ASN A 480 -1.15 -23.31 36.31
CA ASN A 480 -1.24 -23.45 37.76
C ASN A 480 -2.67 -23.83 38.21
N GLY A 481 -3.59 -24.05 37.28
CA GLY A 481 -4.99 -24.37 37.57
C GLY A 481 -5.87 -23.15 37.82
N ARG A 482 -5.39 -21.92 37.61
CA ARG A 482 -6.13 -20.68 37.93
C ARG A 482 -7.06 -20.28 36.80
N THR A 483 -8.24 -19.75 37.14
CA THR A 483 -9.24 -19.27 36.17
C THR A 483 -9.19 -17.76 35.99
N ALA A 484 -9.98 -17.23 35.05
CA ALA A 484 -10.16 -15.78 34.92
C ALA A 484 -10.68 -15.13 36.21
N LEU A 485 -11.49 -15.84 37.01
CA LEU A 485 -11.97 -15.36 38.31
C LEU A 485 -10.84 -15.28 39.33
N SER A 486 -9.95 -16.27 39.38
CA SER A 486 -8.74 -16.23 40.23
C SER A 486 -7.83 -15.06 39.90
N TRP A 487 -7.74 -14.66 38.62
CA TRP A 487 -6.94 -13.50 38.19
C TRP A 487 -7.69 -12.16 38.30
N GLY A 488 -9.02 -12.15 38.23
CA GLY A 488 -9.85 -10.95 38.32
C GLY A 488 -9.74 -10.22 39.66
N VAL A 489 -9.42 -10.93 40.74
CA VAL A 489 -9.23 -10.34 42.09
C VAL A 489 -7.98 -9.45 42.19
N TYR A 490 -7.05 -9.52 41.23
CA TYR A 490 -5.91 -8.61 41.15
C TYR A 490 -6.30 -7.26 40.55
N SER A 491 -7.43 -7.19 39.85
CA SER A 491 -7.88 -5.95 39.24
C SER A 491 -8.35 -4.96 40.30
N LYS A 492 -8.13 -3.66 40.04
CA LYS A 492 -8.69 -2.59 40.86
C LYS A 492 -10.18 -2.35 40.58
N ASN A 493 -10.78 -3.14 39.69
CA ASN A 493 -12.13 -2.95 39.20
C ASN A 493 -13.00 -4.15 39.60
N VAL A 494 -13.83 -3.99 40.62
CA VAL A 494 -14.73 -5.06 41.11
C VAL A 494 -15.72 -5.54 40.04
N ASP A 495 -16.04 -4.71 39.04
CA ASP A 495 -16.93 -5.10 37.95
C ASP A 495 -16.36 -6.22 37.08
N THR A 496 -15.04 -6.42 37.11
CA THR A 496 -14.37 -7.58 36.53
C THR A 496 -14.89 -8.88 37.16
N VAL A 497 -14.87 -8.95 38.50
CA VAL A 497 -15.34 -10.09 39.28
C VAL A 497 -16.85 -10.26 39.06
N ARG A 498 -17.60 -9.17 39.09
CA ARG A 498 -19.04 -9.16 38.81
C ARG A 498 -19.36 -9.75 37.44
N THR A 499 -18.70 -9.28 36.39
CA THR A 499 -18.94 -9.72 34.99
C THR A 499 -18.67 -11.21 34.83
N LEU A 500 -17.60 -11.73 35.45
CA LEU A 500 -17.30 -13.17 35.41
C LEU A 500 -18.37 -14.00 36.13
N LEU A 501 -18.82 -13.55 37.31
CA LEU A 501 -19.85 -14.24 38.09
C LEU A 501 -21.22 -14.19 37.41
N ASP A 502 -21.57 -13.07 36.78
CA ASP A 502 -22.81 -12.94 36.00
C ASP A 502 -22.75 -13.78 34.71
N ARG A 503 -21.57 -14.27 34.33
CA ARG A 503 -21.32 -15.22 33.24
C ARG A 503 -21.02 -16.63 33.75
N ASN A 504 -21.50 -16.94 34.96
CA ASN A 504 -21.45 -18.25 35.61
C ASN A 504 -20.03 -18.82 35.80
N ALA A 505 -19.04 -17.97 36.07
CA ALA A 505 -17.72 -18.44 36.50
C ALA A 505 -17.81 -19.29 37.78
N GLY A 506 -17.08 -20.40 37.83
CA GLY A 506 -17.01 -21.26 39.01
C GLY A 506 -16.37 -20.54 40.20
N LEU A 507 -17.16 -20.34 41.26
CA LEU A 507 -16.78 -19.58 42.46
C LEU A 507 -15.58 -20.18 43.21
N ASP A 508 -15.56 -21.49 43.36
CA ASP A 508 -14.61 -22.23 44.20
C ASP A 508 -13.66 -23.12 43.39
N ILE A 509 -13.35 -22.72 42.15
CA ILE A 509 -12.37 -23.45 41.35
C ILE A 509 -10.97 -23.30 41.98
N GLU A 510 -10.46 -24.42 42.46
CA GLU A 510 -9.13 -24.52 43.07
C GLU A 510 -8.01 -24.56 42.02
N ASP A 511 -6.94 -23.83 42.32
CA ASP A 511 -5.65 -23.96 41.64
C ASP A 511 -4.87 -25.19 42.14
N HIS A 512 -3.68 -25.47 41.59
CA HIS A 512 -2.90 -26.67 41.94
C HIS A 512 -2.44 -26.71 43.40
N ASN A 513 -2.47 -25.59 44.12
CA ASN A 513 -2.20 -25.55 45.55
C ASN A 513 -3.47 -25.67 46.37
N GLY A 514 -4.65 -25.87 45.77
CA GLY A 514 -5.94 -25.88 46.48
C GLY A 514 -6.46 -24.49 46.81
N ARG A 515 -5.91 -23.42 46.22
CA ARG A 515 -6.35 -22.04 46.52
C ARG A 515 -7.54 -21.65 45.66
N THR A 516 -8.59 -21.12 46.29
CA THR A 516 -9.78 -20.58 45.62
C THR A 516 -9.60 -19.09 45.28
N PRO A 517 -10.44 -18.50 44.41
CA PRO A 517 -10.47 -17.06 44.18
C PRO A 517 -10.60 -16.21 45.46
N LEU A 518 -11.33 -16.70 46.47
CA LEU A 518 -11.45 -16.03 47.76
C LEU A 518 -10.13 -16.04 48.56
N SER A 519 -9.38 -17.15 48.53
CA SER A 519 -8.02 -17.21 49.11
C SER A 519 -7.10 -16.17 48.48
N TRP A 520 -7.20 -15.97 47.15
CA TRP A 520 -6.44 -14.94 46.44
C TRP A 520 -6.89 -13.52 46.81
N ALA A 521 -8.20 -13.24 46.87
CA ALA A 521 -8.72 -11.94 47.30
C ALA A 521 -8.25 -11.58 48.73
N ALA A 522 -8.23 -12.58 49.62
CA ALA A 522 -7.74 -12.46 50.98
C ALA A 522 -6.24 -12.18 51.07
N GLN A 523 -5.42 -12.86 50.26
CA GLN A 523 -3.98 -12.62 50.19
C GLN A 523 -3.64 -11.21 49.68
N TYR A 524 -4.38 -10.69 48.68
CA TYR A 524 -4.11 -9.38 48.09
C TYR A 524 -4.87 -8.22 48.75
N GLY A 525 -5.74 -8.51 49.71
CA GLY A 525 -6.50 -7.48 50.42
C GLY A 525 -7.57 -6.82 49.56
N ASN A 526 -8.03 -7.48 48.49
CA ASN A 526 -9.12 -6.95 47.67
C ASN A 526 -10.47 -7.19 48.36
N GLN A 527 -10.79 -6.31 49.31
CA GLN A 527 -11.99 -6.40 50.13
C GLN A 527 -13.28 -6.39 49.30
N ALA A 528 -13.37 -5.56 48.26
CA ALA A 528 -14.55 -5.50 47.40
C ALA A 528 -14.78 -6.80 46.62
N ALA A 529 -13.71 -7.42 46.12
CA ALA A 529 -13.81 -8.73 45.48
C ALA A 529 -14.18 -9.83 46.47
N ALA A 530 -13.58 -9.84 47.67
CA ALA A 530 -13.91 -10.79 48.73
C ALA A 530 -15.38 -10.67 49.16
N GLU A 531 -15.88 -9.45 49.33
CA GLU A 531 -17.29 -9.19 49.69
C GLU A 531 -18.24 -9.71 48.62
N LEU A 532 -17.94 -9.43 47.34
CA LEU A 532 -18.76 -9.91 46.23
C LEU A 532 -18.74 -11.44 46.09
N LEU A 533 -17.58 -12.08 46.29
CA LEU A 533 -17.45 -13.54 46.26
C LEU A 533 -18.26 -14.19 47.39
N LEU A 534 -18.16 -13.68 48.62
CA LEU A 534 -18.96 -14.15 49.75
C LEU A 534 -20.46 -13.94 49.53
N ALA A 535 -20.85 -12.77 49.01
CA ALA A 535 -22.25 -12.48 48.69
C ALA A 535 -22.83 -13.42 47.61
N LYS A 536 -21.97 -13.98 46.75
CA LYS A 536 -22.34 -14.97 45.73
C LYS A 536 -22.17 -16.42 46.23
N GLY A 537 -21.76 -16.62 47.49
CA GLY A 537 -21.72 -17.93 48.15
C GLY A 537 -20.39 -18.67 48.06
N ALA A 538 -19.26 -17.98 47.84
CA ALA A 538 -17.93 -18.62 47.84
C ALA A 538 -17.60 -19.25 49.20
N SER A 539 -16.96 -20.42 49.18
CA SER A 539 -16.56 -21.12 50.40
C SER A 539 -15.45 -20.39 51.13
N TRP A 540 -15.74 -19.95 52.37
CA TRP A 540 -14.79 -19.20 53.21
C TRP A 540 -13.91 -20.08 54.11
N GLU A 541 -14.28 -21.35 54.31
CA GLU A 541 -13.55 -22.33 55.12
C GLU A 541 -12.64 -23.26 54.32
N GLY A 542 -12.73 -23.22 52.98
CA GLY A 542 -11.96 -24.08 52.08
C GLY A 542 -10.45 -24.00 52.38
N LYS A 543 -9.84 -25.16 52.62
CA LYS A 543 -8.41 -25.26 52.96
C LYS A 543 -7.62 -25.75 51.76
N ASP A 544 -6.49 -25.09 51.55
CA ASP A 544 -5.54 -25.46 50.52
C ASP A 544 -4.64 -26.63 50.97
N VAL A 545 -3.68 -27.03 50.13
CA VAL A 545 -2.77 -28.16 50.43
C VAL A 545 -1.88 -27.94 51.65
N GLU A 546 -1.68 -26.69 52.07
CA GLU A 546 -0.94 -26.32 53.30
C GLU A 546 -1.87 -26.22 54.51
N GLY A 547 -3.17 -26.51 54.34
CA GLY A 547 -4.19 -26.40 55.37
C GLY A 547 -4.64 -24.97 55.65
N LEU A 548 -4.30 -24.02 54.76
CA LEU A 548 -4.60 -22.61 54.93
C LEU A 548 -5.96 -22.25 54.32
N ALA A 549 -6.84 -21.67 55.14
CA ALA A 549 -8.09 -21.06 54.70
C ALA A 549 -7.87 -19.59 54.28
N PRO A 550 -8.79 -18.96 53.51
CA PRO A 550 -8.70 -17.56 53.10
C PRO A 550 -8.33 -16.59 54.23
N VAL A 551 -8.89 -16.78 55.43
CA VAL A 551 -8.60 -15.90 56.59
C VAL A 551 -7.14 -15.95 57.03
N ASN A 552 -6.47 -17.10 56.87
CA ASN A 552 -5.05 -17.23 57.20
C ASN A 552 -4.19 -16.37 56.27
N TYR A 553 -4.53 -16.32 54.98
CA TYR A 553 -3.88 -15.43 54.02
C TYR A 553 -4.13 -13.95 54.33
N ALA A 554 -5.35 -13.56 54.67
CA ALA A 554 -5.63 -12.18 55.05
C ALA A 554 -4.83 -11.75 56.30
N ARG A 555 -4.64 -12.65 57.27
CA ARG A 555 -3.82 -12.41 58.45
C ARG A 555 -2.33 -12.31 58.13
N GLU A 556 -1.77 -13.30 57.41
CA GLU A 556 -0.35 -13.34 57.06
C GLU A 556 0.08 -12.09 56.28
N TYR A 557 -0.78 -11.58 55.40
CA TYR A 557 -0.52 -10.41 54.56
C TYR A 557 -1.04 -9.09 55.15
N ASN A 558 -1.54 -9.09 56.38
CA ASN A 558 -2.02 -7.92 57.12
C ASN A 558 -3.16 -7.14 56.41
N ASN A 559 -4.09 -7.86 55.79
CA ASN A 559 -5.24 -7.29 55.10
C ASN A 559 -6.44 -7.17 56.06
N LYS A 560 -6.35 -6.23 57.00
CA LYS A 560 -7.31 -6.06 58.12
C LYS A 560 -8.78 -6.04 57.68
N GLY A 561 -9.13 -5.26 56.66
CA GLY A 561 -10.50 -5.18 56.16
C GLY A 561 -11.06 -6.50 55.63
N VAL A 562 -10.19 -7.37 55.07
CA VAL A 562 -10.61 -8.71 54.62
C VAL A 562 -10.69 -9.69 55.79
N VAL A 563 -9.82 -9.55 56.80
CA VAL A 563 -9.95 -10.32 58.06
C VAL A 563 -11.29 -10.02 58.73
N GLU A 564 -11.61 -8.74 58.91
CA GLU A 564 -12.87 -8.28 59.51
C GLU A 564 -14.08 -8.80 58.73
N LEU A 565 -14.03 -8.73 57.40
CA LEU A 565 -15.08 -9.25 56.51
C LEU A 565 -15.29 -10.77 56.67
N LEU A 566 -14.22 -11.56 56.58
CA LEU A 566 -14.29 -13.03 56.68
C LEU A 566 -14.74 -13.48 58.08
N VAL A 567 -14.25 -12.81 59.12
CA VAL A 567 -14.65 -13.04 60.50
C VAL A 567 -16.13 -12.72 60.73
N SER A 568 -16.59 -11.59 60.20
CA SER A 568 -18.00 -11.19 60.33
C SER A 568 -18.91 -12.17 59.60
N HIS A 569 -18.48 -12.65 58.43
CA HIS A 569 -19.20 -13.68 57.68
C HIS A 569 -19.26 -15.01 58.44
N ALA A 570 -18.14 -15.45 59.03
CA ALA A 570 -18.09 -16.65 59.87
C ALA A 570 -19.01 -16.56 61.11
N ALA A 571 -19.08 -15.40 61.75
CA ALA A 571 -19.98 -15.17 62.88
C ALA A 571 -21.46 -15.22 62.49
N ALA A 572 -21.79 -14.78 61.26
CA ALA A 572 -23.14 -14.84 60.71
C ALA A 572 -23.56 -16.26 60.28
N ASP A 573 -22.60 -17.10 59.88
CA ASP A 573 -22.80 -18.50 59.45
C ASP A 573 -22.93 -19.47 60.66
N SER A 574 -22.37 -19.12 61.82
CA SER A 574 -22.48 -19.93 63.04
C SER A 574 -23.80 -19.66 63.80
N GLU A 575 -24.58 -20.71 64.10
CA GLU A 575 -25.84 -20.62 64.89
C GLU A 575 -25.66 -20.18 66.38
N ALA A 576 -24.47 -19.71 66.80
CA ALA A 576 -24.19 -19.28 68.17
C ALA A 576 -23.26 -18.04 68.25
N PRO A 577 -23.80 -16.80 68.23
CA PRO A 577 -23.02 -15.57 68.14
C PRO A 577 -22.01 -15.35 69.30
N GLY A 578 -22.20 -16.00 70.45
CA GLY A 578 -21.35 -15.84 71.64
C GLY A 578 -20.01 -16.58 71.63
N GLN A 579 -19.86 -17.69 70.88
CA GLN A 579 -18.58 -18.40 70.74
C GLN A 579 -17.72 -17.85 69.60
N ALA A 580 -18.35 -17.28 68.57
CA ALA A 580 -17.66 -16.62 67.47
C ALA A 580 -16.94 -15.35 67.93
N HIS A 581 -17.60 -14.47 68.69
CA HIS A 581 -16.98 -13.25 69.23
C HIS A 581 -15.75 -13.54 70.10
N ARG A 582 -15.80 -14.60 70.92
CA ARG A 582 -14.68 -14.99 71.80
C ARG A 582 -13.48 -15.53 71.00
N ARG A 583 -13.70 -16.30 69.93
CA ARG A 583 -12.65 -16.72 68.98
C ARG A 583 -12.08 -15.57 68.14
N VAL A 584 -12.86 -14.50 67.97
CA VAL A 584 -12.48 -13.30 67.24
C VAL A 584 -11.63 -12.37 68.10
N GLU A 585 -11.97 -12.21 69.39
CA GLU A 585 -11.12 -11.51 70.37
C GLU A 585 -9.82 -12.28 70.63
N GLU A 586 -9.87 -13.60 70.83
CA GLU A 586 -8.67 -14.44 70.98
C GLU A 586 -7.76 -14.35 69.74
N ALA A 587 -8.33 -14.28 68.52
CA ALA A 587 -7.57 -14.07 67.30
C ALA A 587 -7.01 -12.63 67.16
N TYR A 588 -7.71 -11.60 67.64
CA TYR A 588 -7.21 -10.22 67.64
C TYR A 588 -6.09 -10.02 68.68
N ASP A 589 -6.18 -10.68 69.84
CA ASP A 589 -5.19 -10.63 70.90
C ASP A 589 -3.93 -11.45 70.56
N ASP A 590 -4.07 -12.62 69.92
CA ASP A 590 -2.94 -13.37 69.36
C ASP A 590 -2.22 -12.58 68.25
N ILE A 591 -2.96 -11.82 67.43
CA ILE A 591 -2.39 -10.95 66.38
C ILE A 591 -1.58 -9.79 67.00
N ASN A 592 -2.09 -9.13 68.04
CA ASN A 592 -1.35 -8.06 68.71
C ASN A 592 -0.15 -8.60 69.53
N ALA A 593 -0.26 -9.80 70.11
CA ALA A 593 0.82 -10.43 70.85
C ALA A 593 1.95 -11.02 69.96
N GLU A 594 1.62 -11.53 68.77
CA GLU A 594 2.62 -11.89 67.75
C GLU A 594 3.27 -10.65 67.11
N TRP A 595 2.50 -9.58 66.89
CA TRP A 595 3.00 -8.30 66.35
C TRP A 595 4.17 -7.70 67.17
N ASP A 596 4.16 -7.82 68.49
CA ASP A 596 5.25 -7.36 69.35
C ASP A 596 6.46 -8.31 69.39
N ARG A 597 6.28 -9.61 69.07
CA ARG A 597 7.38 -10.59 69.02
C ARG A 597 8.18 -10.58 67.71
N PHE A 598 7.58 -10.20 66.59
CA PHE A 598 8.22 -10.29 65.25
C PHE A 598 9.09 -9.07 64.87
N ARG A 599 9.52 -8.25 65.84
CA ARG A 599 10.34 -7.04 65.61
C ARG A 599 11.82 -7.29 65.26
N VAL A 600 12.22 -8.49 64.84
CA VAL A 600 13.62 -8.82 64.47
C VAL A 600 13.68 -9.77 63.24
N PRO A 601 14.79 -9.83 62.50
CA PRO A 601 14.94 -9.57 61.07
C PRO A 601 14.60 -10.77 60.13
N THR A 602 13.84 -11.76 60.58
CA THR A 602 13.55 -12.97 59.79
C THR A 602 12.49 -12.76 58.70
N ALA A 603 11.55 -11.82 58.88
CA ALA A 603 10.65 -11.39 57.81
C ALA A 603 11.41 -10.70 56.66
N LEU A 604 12.44 -9.91 57.00
CA LEU A 604 13.31 -9.28 56.01
C LEU A 604 14.17 -10.32 55.29
N GLU A 605 14.66 -11.37 55.96
CA GLU A 605 15.36 -12.49 55.30
C GLU A 605 14.45 -13.31 54.39
N ARG A 606 13.19 -13.56 54.77
CA ARG A 606 12.21 -14.24 53.89
C ARG A 606 11.82 -13.35 52.70
N ILE A 607 11.67 -12.04 52.89
CA ILE A 607 11.44 -11.07 51.82
C ILE A 607 12.67 -10.95 50.90
N VAL A 608 13.90 -10.98 51.42
CA VAL A 608 15.14 -10.96 50.64
C VAL A 608 15.36 -12.28 49.90
N THR A 609 14.98 -13.41 50.49
CA THR A 609 15.04 -14.74 49.84
C THR A 609 13.96 -14.89 48.77
N ALA A 610 12.76 -14.38 49.02
CA ALA A 610 11.68 -14.26 48.04
C ALA A 610 12.09 -13.30 46.90
N ARG A 611 12.64 -12.10 47.21
CA ARG A 611 13.20 -11.19 46.19
C ARG A 611 14.34 -11.81 45.40
N ARG A 612 15.24 -12.61 46.01
CA ARG A 612 16.31 -13.33 45.30
C ARG A 612 15.77 -14.45 44.40
N LYS A 613 14.69 -15.14 44.79
CA LYS A 613 13.98 -16.09 43.91
C LYS A 613 13.25 -15.36 42.77
N SER A 614 12.59 -14.23 43.04
CA SER A 614 11.92 -13.40 42.03
C SER A 614 12.90 -12.66 41.10
N LEU A 615 14.10 -12.28 41.54
CA LEU A 615 15.14 -11.67 40.69
C LEU A 615 15.87 -12.68 39.80
N LYS A 616 15.97 -13.96 40.21
CA LYS A 616 16.40 -15.04 39.31
C LYS A 616 15.38 -15.30 38.20
N TRP A 617 14.11 -15.03 38.47
CA TRP A 617 13.00 -15.15 37.51
C TRP A 617 12.95 -14.01 36.47
N LEU A 618 13.62 -12.88 36.73
CA LEU A 618 13.73 -11.73 35.81
C LEU A 618 15.03 -11.73 34.97
N LYS A 619 15.95 -12.68 35.17
CA LYS A 619 17.27 -12.74 34.50
C LYS A 619 17.57 -14.06 33.76
N GLY A 620 16.61 -14.97 33.67
CA GLY A 620 16.64 -16.15 32.79
C GLY A 620 15.39 -16.14 31.93
#